data_AF-A0A370K919-F1
#
_entry.id   AF-A0A370K919-F1
#
_cell.length_a   1.000
_cell.length_b   1.000
_cell.length_c   1.000
_cell.angle_alpha   90.00
_cell.angle_beta   90.00
_cell.angle_gamma   90.00
#
_symmetry.space_group_name_H-M   'P 1'
#
loop_
_entity.id
_entity.type
_entity.pdbx_description
1 polymer ?
#
loop_
_entity_poly.entity_id
_entity_poly.type
_entity_poly.pdbx_seq_one_letter_code
_entity_poly.pdbx_strand_id
1 'polypeptide(L)'
;MAPLRAAAWEAWPEVPPPPEAEVAAVASNMVFNGVSMRATTFKSSRSSEEIVAFYARLWGKQAVTGDMAGWRVVGHPQDGYYLTVQVRAEGQGSTGHIGVMRITDRDPPKPGSDFPTLPGTRVPNDIRYPDDRPPVRTLLLINSRTPYENASFYERTLAAQQWQKVSHDACRPGASQCTDRYVRGTQNMDLSMASGENAQTRIVVILLN
;
A
#
# COMPACT_ATOMS: atom_id res chain seq x y z
N MET A 1 -26.42 -8.30 -39.04
CA MET A 1 -26.17 -8.49 -37.60
C MET A 1 -24.68 -8.56 -37.39
N ALA A 2 -24.08 -7.54 -36.77
CA ALA A 2 -22.68 -7.58 -36.36
C ALA A 2 -22.56 -8.45 -35.11
N PRO A 3 -21.53 -9.31 -34.97
CA PRO A 3 -21.35 -10.08 -33.76
C PRO A 3 -21.02 -9.13 -32.60
N LEU A 4 -21.72 -9.28 -31.47
CA LEU A 4 -21.25 -8.72 -30.21
C LEU A 4 -19.87 -9.33 -29.92
N ARG A 5 -18.82 -8.51 -29.99
CA ARG A 5 -17.56 -8.85 -29.33
C ARG A 5 -17.86 -8.93 -27.84
N ALA A 6 -17.88 -10.14 -27.29
CA ALA A 6 -17.70 -10.32 -25.86
C ALA A 6 -16.42 -9.55 -25.49
N ALA A 7 -16.52 -8.58 -24.59
CA ALA A 7 -15.34 -8.00 -23.98
C ALA A 7 -14.59 -9.17 -23.34
N ALA A 8 -13.43 -9.52 -23.89
CA ALA A 8 -12.50 -10.37 -23.18
C ALA A 8 -12.24 -9.64 -21.85
N TRP A 9 -12.69 -10.22 -20.74
CA TRP A 9 -12.09 -9.90 -19.46
C TRP A 9 -10.60 -10.15 -19.69
N GLU A 10 -9.81 -9.09 -19.73
CA GLU A 10 -8.37 -9.23 -19.93
C GLU A 10 -7.86 -10.00 -18.72
N ALA A 11 -7.53 -11.27 -18.95
CA ALA A 11 -7.10 -12.17 -17.89
C ALA A 11 -5.79 -11.61 -17.35
N TRP A 12 -5.79 -11.23 -16.08
CA TRP A 12 -4.57 -10.77 -15.43
C TRP A 12 -3.54 -11.90 -15.49
N PRO A 13 -2.27 -11.61 -15.80
CA PRO A 13 -1.23 -12.62 -15.85
C PRO A 13 -1.12 -13.32 -14.49
N GLU A 14 -1.04 -14.64 -14.53
CA GLU A 14 -0.76 -15.44 -13.36
C GLU A 14 0.75 -15.52 -13.14
N VAL A 15 1.17 -15.24 -11.91
CA VAL A 15 2.57 -15.42 -11.50
C VAL A 15 2.64 -16.71 -10.70
N PRO A 16 3.45 -17.71 -11.12
CA PRO A 16 3.55 -18.95 -10.39
C PRO A 16 4.11 -18.68 -8.99
N PRO A 17 3.60 -19.36 -7.96
CA PRO A 17 4.12 -19.20 -6.61
C PRO A 17 5.59 -19.68 -6.55
N PRO A 18 6.37 -19.17 -5.58
CA PRO A 18 7.72 -19.68 -5.38
C PRO A 18 7.68 -21.16 -4.95
N PRO A 19 8.76 -21.92 -5.18
CA PRO A 19 8.84 -23.31 -4.75
C PRO A 19 8.68 -23.41 -3.22
N GLU A 20 8.00 -24.45 -2.76
CA GLU A 20 7.77 -24.73 -1.33
C GLU A 20 7.16 -23.53 -0.58
N ALA A 21 6.24 -22.82 -1.24
CA ALA A 21 5.60 -21.66 -0.67
C ALA A 21 4.13 -21.92 -0.33
N GLU A 22 3.73 -21.47 0.85
CA GLU A 22 2.33 -21.26 1.20
C GLU A 22 1.92 -19.87 0.71
N VAL A 23 0.83 -19.78 -0.05
CA VAL A 23 0.35 -18.52 -0.64
C VAL A 23 -1.02 -18.17 -0.13
N ALA A 24 -1.22 -16.91 0.20
CA ALA A 24 -2.51 -16.33 0.55
C ALA A 24 -2.78 -15.09 -0.30
N ALA A 25 -4.05 -14.88 -0.66
CA ALA A 25 -4.45 -13.64 -1.30
C ALA A 25 -4.33 -12.47 -0.29
N VAL A 26 -3.71 -11.37 -0.71
CA VAL A 26 -3.79 -10.10 0.03
C VAL A 26 -5.01 -9.34 -0.45
N ALA A 27 -5.13 -9.14 -1.77
CA ALA A 27 -6.30 -8.54 -2.39
C ALA A 27 -6.43 -9.00 -3.85
N SER A 28 -7.64 -9.43 -4.23
CA SER A 28 -8.00 -9.76 -5.61
C SER A 28 -8.17 -8.51 -6.49
N ASN A 29 -8.37 -7.35 -5.86
CA ASN A 29 -8.43 -6.04 -6.47
C ASN A 29 -8.01 -5.00 -5.43
N MET A 30 -6.95 -4.26 -5.70
CA MET A 30 -6.53 -3.10 -4.93
C MET A 30 -6.10 -1.98 -5.88
N VAL A 31 -6.14 -0.75 -5.40
CA VAL A 31 -5.62 0.41 -6.13
C VAL A 31 -4.45 0.97 -5.33
N PHE A 32 -3.23 0.86 -5.87
CA PHE A 32 -2.01 1.38 -5.28
C PHE A 32 -1.60 2.66 -6.01
N ASN A 33 -1.64 3.80 -5.32
CA ASN A 33 -1.30 5.12 -5.89
C ASN A 33 -2.02 5.42 -7.21
N GLY A 34 -3.31 5.05 -7.28
CA GLY A 34 -4.14 5.25 -8.48
C GLY A 34 -4.02 4.17 -9.55
N VAL A 35 -3.15 3.17 -9.37
CA VAL A 35 -2.94 2.06 -10.32
C VAL A 35 -3.61 0.79 -9.80
N SER A 36 -4.42 0.14 -10.64
CA SER A 36 -5.01 -1.17 -10.30
C SER A 36 -3.93 -2.24 -10.16
N MET A 37 -4.04 -3.01 -9.09
CA MET A 37 -3.09 -4.03 -8.71
C MET A 37 -3.80 -5.26 -8.11
N ARG A 38 -3.19 -6.43 -8.28
CA ARG A 38 -3.46 -7.65 -7.52
C ARG A 38 -2.26 -7.98 -6.67
N ALA A 39 -2.49 -8.44 -5.44
CA ALA A 39 -1.42 -8.81 -4.55
C ALA A 39 -1.70 -10.15 -3.86
N THR A 40 -0.69 -11.00 -3.83
CA THR A 40 -0.63 -12.19 -2.98
C THR A 40 0.58 -12.10 -2.07
N THR A 41 0.50 -12.75 -0.91
CA THR A 41 1.62 -12.92 0.00
C THR A 41 2.02 -14.38 0.04
N PHE A 42 3.29 -14.65 0.31
CA PHE A 42 3.77 -16.02 0.46
C PHE A 42 4.76 -16.13 1.62
N LYS A 43 4.84 -17.35 2.16
CA LYS A 43 5.92 -17.78 3.06
C LYS A 43 6.58 -19.00 2.47
N SER A 44 7.90 -19.08 2.54
CA SER A 44 8.68 -20.19 2.00
C SER A 44 9.80 -20.59 2.96
N SER A 45 10.13 -21.88 2.96
CA SER A 45 11.33 -22.43 3.59
C SER A 45 12.63 -21.97 2.91
N ARG A 46 12.53 -21.50 1.66
CA ARG A 46 13.68 -21.06 0.85
C ARG A 46 14.19 -19.70 1.29
N SER A 47 15.48 -19.47 1.11
CA SER A 47 16.10 -18.17 1.31
C SER A 47 15.61 -17.14 0.30
N SER A 48 15.67 -15.86 0.65
CA SER A 48 15.27 -14.78 -0.25
C SER A 48 16.08 -14.77 -1.56
N GLU A 49 17.34 -15.18 -1.50
CA GLU A 49 18.26 -15.32 -2.63
C GLU A 49 17.80 -16.42 -3.60
N GLU A 50 17.39 -17.57 -3.07
CA GLU A 50 16.84 -18.66 -3.89
C GLU A 50 15.53 -18.23 -4.58
N ILE A 51 14.67 -17.49 -3.89
CA ILE A 51 13.44 -16.96 -4.47
C ILE A 51 13.73 -15.96 -5.59
N VAL A 52 14.67 -15.03 -5.37
CA VAL A 52 15.10 -14.08 -6.42
C VAL A 52 15.67 -14.83 -7.62
N ALA A 53 16.54 -15.82 -7.40
CA ALA A 53 17.12 -16.62 -8.47
C ALA A 53 16.07 -17.44 -9.24
N PHE A 54 15.03 -17.94 -8.56
CA PHE A 54 13.90 -18.60 -9.20
C PHE A 54 13.20 -17.68 -10.21
N TYR A 55 12.77 -16.48 -9.79
CA TYR A 55 12.07 -15.56 -10.68
C TYR A 55 12.97 -14.95 -11.75
N ALA A 56 14.24 -14.66 -11.44
CA ALA A 56 15.20 -14.19 -12.44
C ALA A 56 15.42 -15.24 -13.55
N ARG A 57 15.41 -16.54 -13.22
CA ARG A 57 15.45 -17.61 -14.23
C ARG A 57 14.14 -17.73 -15.00
N LEU A 58 13.00 -17.63 -14.30
CA LEU A 58 11.67 -17.73 -14.93
C LEU A 58 11.45 -16.66 -15.99
N TRP A 59 11.83 -15.42 -15.70
CA TRP A 59 11.61 -14.26 -16.57
C TRP A 59 12.82 -13.92 -17.47
N GLY A 60 13.97 -14.56 -17.23
CA GLY A 60 15.16 -14.44 -18.05
C GLY A 60 15.67 -13.00 -18.18
N LYS A 61 16.05 -12.60 -19.40
CA LYS A 61 16.67 -11.28 -19.67
C LYS A 61 15.77 -10.08 -19.39
N GLN A 62 14.45 -10.31 -19.23
CA GLN A 62 13.48 -9.25 -18.95
C GLN A 62 13.26 -9.04 -17.44
N ALA A 63 13.91 -9.84 -16.59
CA ALA A 63 13.92 -9.65 -15.15
C ALA A 63 14.83 -8.46 -14.77
N VAL A 64 14.32 -7.56 -13.95
CA VAL A 64 15.09 -6.50 -13.30
C VAL A 64 15.13 -6.80 -11.81
N THR A 65 16.34 -6.95 -11.25
CA THR A 65 16.54 -7.19 -9.82
C THR A 65 17.07 -5.95 -9.11
N GLY A 66 16.65 -5.69 -7.88
CA GLY A 66 17.20 -4.63 -7.06
C GLY A 66 16.82 -4.75 -5.59
N ASP A 67 17.32 -3.84 -4.78
CA ASP A 67 17.04 -3.76 -3.35
C ASP A 67 16.24 -2.48 -3.03
N MET A 68 15.19 -2.60 -2.22
CA MET A 68 14.35 -1.48 -1.81
C MET A 68 13.90 -1.64 -0.36
N ALA A 69 14.34 -0.74 0.52
CA ALA A 69 13.92 -0.67 1.92
C ALA A 69 13.99 -2.03 2.67
N GLY A 70 15.09 -2.78 2.46
CA GLY A 70 15.31 -4.10 3.08
C GLY A 70 14.59 -5.27 2.39
N TRP A 71 13.93 -5.02 1.26
CA TRP A 71 13.37 -6.04 0.38
C TRP A 71 14.25 -6.25 -0.85
N ARG A 72 14.41 -7.51 -1.26
CA ARG A 72 14.85 -7.82 -2.62
C ARG A 72 13.66 -7.82 -3.54
N VAL A 73 13.81 -7.19 -4.69
CA VAL A 73 12.75 -7.00 -5.66
C VAL A 73 13.16 -7.60 -7.00
N VAL A 74 12.27 -8.38 -7.60
CA VAL A 74 12.36 -8.82 -9.00
C VAL A 74 11.17 -8.23 -9.74
N GLY A 75 11.40 -7.47 -10.79
CA GLY A 75 10.39 -6.88 -11.66
C GLY A 75 10.42 -7.48 -13.06
N HIS A 76 9.26 -7.59 -13.70
CA HIS A 76 9.14 -8.08 -15.07
C HIS A 76 7.91 -7.47 -15.76
N PRO A 77 8.09 -6.69 -16.85
CA PRO A 77 6.97 -6.26 -17.67
C PRO A 77 6.45 -7.42 -18.54
N GLN A 78 5.14 -7.65 -18.54
CA GLN A 78 4.50 -8.70 -19.34
C GLN A 78 3.09 -8.25 -19.74
N ASP A 79 2.78 -8.29 -21.05
CA ASP A 79 1.42 -8.13 -21.61
C ASP A 79 0.63 -6.91 -21.10
N GLY A 80 1.28 -5.75 -20.95
CA GLY A 80 0.64 -4.53 -20.43
C GLY A 80 0.49 -4.52 -18.90
N TYR A 81 1.18 -5.42 -18.20
CA TYR A 81 1.30 -5.46 -16.75
C TYR A 81 2.76 -5.37 -16.32
N TYR A 82 2.97 -4.91 -15.10
CA TYR A 82 4.25 -4.96 -14.40
C TYR A 82 4.13 -5.94 -13.24
N LEU A 83 4.86 -7.04 -13.34
CA LEU A 83 4.93 -8.10 -12.34
C LEU A 83 6.07 -7.78 -11.38
N THR A 84 5.83 -7.97 -10.10
CA THR A 84 6.83 -7.72 -9.05
C THR A 84 6.79 -8.83 -8.03
N VAL A 85 7.97 -9.27 -7.61
CA VAL A 85 8.16 -10.14 -6.45
C VAL A 85 9.04 -9.37 -5.48
N GLN A 86 8.53 -9.15 -4.28
CA GLN A 86 9.29 -8.57 -3.18
C GLN A 86 9.48 -9.64 -2.13
N VAL A 87 10.72 -9.90 -1.74
CA VAL A 87 11.05 -10.95 -0.77
C VAL A 87 12.07 -10.45 0.24
N ARG A 88 11.91 -10.87 1.49
CA ARG A 88 12.89 -10.65 2.56
C ARG A 88 13.05 -11.92 3.39
N ALA A 89 14.17 -12.01 4.12
CA ALA A 89 14.38 -13.08 5.07
C ALA A 89 13.35 -13.02 6.23
N GLU A 90 12.85 -14.18 6.65
CA GLU A 90 11.99 -14.34 7.82
C GLU A 90 12.33 -15.68 8.50
N GLY A 91 12.90 -15.62 9.71
CA GLY A 91 13.36 -16.81 10.42
C GLY A 91 14.41 -17.59 9.61
N GLN A 92 14.17 -18.88 9.39
CA GLN A 92 15.02 -19.77 8.59
C GLN A 92 14.69 -19.75 7.09
N GLY A 93 13.68 -18.98 6.67
CA GLY A 93 13.21 -18.94 5.29
C GLY A 93 12.97 -17.51 4.82
N SER A 94 11.89 -17.32 4.06
CA SER A 94 11.53 -16.01 3.52
C SER A 94 10.03 -15.77 3.50
N THR A 95 9.68 -14.49 3.50
CA THR A 95 8.33 -14.00 3.30
C THR A 95 8.33 -12.98 2.17
N GLY A 96 7.22 -12.88 1.45
CA GLY A 96 7.17 -12.00 0.31
C GLY A 96 5.78 -11.67 -0.18
N HIS A 97 5.77 -10.83 -1.21
CA HIS A 97 4.59 -10.38 -1.91
C HIS A 97 4.82 -10.54 -3.41
N ILE A 98 3.77 -10.95 -4.10
CA ILE A 98 3.69 -10.94 -5.55
C ILE A 98 2.67 -9.88 -5.93
N GLY A 99 3.11 -8.89 -6.69
CA GLY A 99 2.29 -7.80 -7.18
C GLY A 99 2.15 -7.86 -8.69
N VAL A 100 0.92 -7.82 -9.19
CA VAL A 100 0.63 -7.62 -10.61
C VAL A 100 -0.02 -6.24 -10.73
N MET A 101 0.60 -5.32 -11.45
CA MET A 101 0.09 -3.95 -11.65
C MET A 101 -0.24 -3.73 -13.12
N ARG A 102 -1.34 -3.08 -13.44
CA ARG A 102 -1.64 -2.70 -14.83
C ARG A 102 -0.75 -1.53 -15.25
N ILE A 103 -0.07 -1.65 -16.39
CA ILE A 103 0.61 -0.52 -17.02
C ILE A 103 -0.46 0.35 -17.69
N THR A 104 -0.43 1.64 -17.41
CA THR A 104 -1.39 2.62 -17.94
C THR A 104 -0.63 3.74 -18.64
N ASP A 105 -1.13 4.15 -19.80
CA ASP A 105 -0.61 5.31 -20.55
C ASP A 105 -1.09 6.64 -19.97
N ARG A 106 -2.06 6.59 -19.04
CA ARG A 106 -2.54 7.76 -18.30
C ARG A 106 -1.78 7.91 -17.01
N ASP A 107 -1.33 9.13 -16.73
CA ASP A 107 -0.75 9.48 -15.44
C ASP A 107 -1.77 9.19 -14.33
N PRO A 108 -1.37 8.43 -13.29
CA PRO A 108 -2.24 8.19 -12.17
C PRO A 108 -2.50 9.50 -11.41
N PRO A 109 -3.66 9.64 -10.76
CA PRO A 109 -3.91 10.79 -9.89
C PRO A 109 -2.84 10.89 -8.80
N LYS A 110 -2.51 12.11 -8.41
CA LYS A 110 -1.59 12.35 -7.29
C LYS A 110 -2.11 11.61 -6.04
N PRO A 111 -1.30 10.74 -5.40
CA PRO A 111 -1.70 10.03 -4.19
C PRO A 111 -2.17 10.99 -3.09
N GLY A 112 -3.28 10.64 -2.42
CA GLY A 112 -3.86 11.42 -1.33
C GLY A 112 -4.44 12.77 -1.74
N SER A 113 -4.66 13.05 -3.02
CA SER A 113 -5.17 14.35 -3.51
C SER A 113 -6.56 14.73 -2.99
N ASP A 114 -7.37 13.75 -2.60
CA ASP A 114 -8.70 13.91 -1.99
C ASP A 114 -8.68 13.81 -0.45
N PHE A 115 -7.49 13.78 0.17
CA PHE A 115 -7.33 13.71 1.62
C PHE A 115 -6.74 15.01 2.17
N PRO A 116 -7.25 15.58 3.28
CA PRO A 116 -6.70 16.81 3.84
C PRO A 116 -5.27 16.61 4.31
N THR A 117 -4.35 17.51 3.92
CA THR A 117 -2.94 17.44 4.33
C THR A 117 -2.42 18.83 4.70
N LEU A 118 -1.42 18.87 5.59
CA LEU A 118 -0.67 20.09 5.85
C LEU A 118 0.26 20.43 4.66
N PRO A 119 0.54 21.72 4.39
CA PRO A 119 1.51 22.12 3.37
C PRO A 119 2.87 21.43 3.56
N GLY A 120 3.48 21.00 2.45
CA GLY A 120 4.75 20.27 2.45
C GLY A 120 4.63 18.77 2.77
N THR A 121 3.41 18.24 2.93
CA THR A 121 3.19 16.80 3.11
C THR A 121 3.34 16.03 1.79
N ARG A 122 4.10 14.94 1.83
CA ARG A 122 4.19 13.95 0.75
C ARG A 122 3.33 12.74 1.11
N VAL A 123 2.71 12.13 0.11
CA VAL A 123 1.90 10.91 0.26
C VAL A 123 2.55 9.81 -0.58
N PRO A 124 3.57 9.09 -0.07
CA PRO A 124 4.18 7.99 -0.81
C PRO A 124 3.23 6.82 -1.08
N ASN A 125 2.29 6.53 -0.18
CA ASN A 125 1.33 5.43 -0.35
C ASN A 125 -0.11 5.90 -0.16
N ASP A 126 -0.96 5.56 -1.11
CA ASP A 126 -2.42 5.66 -1.07
C ASP A 126 -2.99 4.36 -1.64
N ILE A 127 -3.46 3.50 -0.75
CA ILE A 127 -3.87 2.14 -1.08
C ILE A 127 -5.36 2.01 -0.80
N ARG A 128 -6.13 1.51 -1.77
CA ARG A 128 -7.56 1.25 -1.62
C ARG A 128 -7.88 -0.22 -1.86
N TYR A 129 -8.71 -0.79 -1.00
CA TYR A 129 -9.24 -2.14 -1.05
C TYR A 129 -10.76 -2.06 -1.29
N PRO A 130 -11.20 -1.86 -2.54
CA PRO A 130 -12.61 -1.63 -2.86
C PRO A 130 -13.50 -2.87 -2.63
N ASP A 131 -12.91 -4.06 -2.64
CA ASP A 131 -13.62 -5.33 -2.50
C ASP A 131 -13.87 -5.72 -1.03
N ASP A 132 -13.19 -5.06 -0.08
CA ASP A 132 -13.38 -5.27 1.36
C ASP A 132 -14.77 -4.79 1.81
N ARG A 133 -15.27 -5.38 2.91
CA ARG A 133 -16.56 -5.01 3.50
C ARG A 133 -16.40 -4.71 5.00
N PRO A 134 -16.33 -3.42 5.40
CA PRO A 134 -16.38 -2.20 4.58
C PRO A 134 -15.14 -1.98 3.71
N PRO A 135 -15.22 -1.20 2.61
CA PRO A 135 -14.04 -0.83 1.81
C PRO A 135 -13.00 -0.09 2.66
N VAL A 136 -11.74 -0.48 2.50
CA VAL A 136 -10.62 0.07 3.28
C VAL A 136 -9.75 0.98 2.42
N ARG A 137 -9.28 2.09 2.99
CA ARG A 137 -8.22 2.92 2.42
C ARG A 137 -7.11 3.14 3.45
N THR A 138 -5.87 2.94 3.03
CA THR A 138 -4.69 3.19 3.84
C THR A 138 -3.82 4.25 3.18
N LEU A 139 -3.43 5.27 3.95
CA LEU A 139 -2.50 6.31 3.49
C LEU A 139 -1.25 6.32 4.36
N LEU A 140 -0.09 6.50 3.74
CA LEU A 140 1.14 6.91 4.41
C LEU A 140 1.46 8.33 4.00
N LEU A 141 1.52 9.24 4.97
CA LEU A 141 1.90 10.62 4.78
C LEU A 141 3.20 10.90 5.54
N ILE A 142 4.04 11.77 4.97
CA ILE A 142 5.33 12.16 5.53
C ILE A 142 5.49 13.68 5.44
N ASN A 143 5.79 14.32 6.56
CA ASN A 143 6.10 15.75 6.62
C ASN A 143 7.10 16.08 7.74
N SER A 144 7.52 17.35 7.81
CA SER A 144 8.46 17.84 8.85
C SER A 144 7.75 18.49 10.05
N ARG A 145 6.45 18.22 10.25
CA ARG A 145 5.67 18.74 11.38
C ARG A 145 5.73 17.76 12.53
N THR A 146 5.62 18.22 13.76
CA THR A 146 5.54 17.35 14.94
C THR A 146 4.26 16.50 14.93
N PRO A 147 4.20 15.36 15.64
CA PRO A 147 2.96 14.61 15.83
C PRO A 147 1.83 15.49 16.41
N TYR A 148 2.15 16.39 17.33
CA TYR A 148 1.20 17.33 17.92
C TYR A 148 0.61 18.34 16.92
N GLU A 149 1.43 18.94 16.06
CA GLU A 149 0.93 19.85 15.02
C GLU A 149 0.01 19.14 14.02
N ASN A 150 0.34 17.90 13.65
CA ASN A 150 -0.50 17.07 12.79
C ASN A 150 -1.84 16.72 13.47
N ALA A 151 -1.81 16.25 14.72
CA ALA A 151 -3.03 15.93 15.47
C ALA A 151 -3.93 17.17 15.59
N SER A 152 -3.36 18.32 15.95
CA SER A 152 -4.10 19.59 16.05
C SER A 152 -4.72 20.03 14.72
N PHE A 153 -4.04 19.79 13.60
CA PHE A 153 -4.57 20.06 12.26
C PHE A 153 -5.75 19.16 11.93
N TYR A 154 -5.62 17.84 12.15
CA TYR A 154 -6.68 16.89 11.84
C TYR A 154 -7.89 17.08 12.75
N GLU A 155 -7.69 17.37 14.03
CA GLU A 155 -8.79 17.63 14.95
C GLU A 155 -9.68 18.77 14.46
N ARG A 156 -9.09 19.92 14.08
CA ARG A 156 -9.86 21.05 13.53
C ARG A 156 -10.46 20.75 12.16
N THR A 157 -9.68 20.16 11.26
CA THR A 157 -10.08 19.95 9.87
C THR A 157 -11.18 18.90 9.75
N LEU A 158 -11.05 17.78 10.48
CA LEU A 158 -12.01 16.70 10.46
C LEU A 158 -13.29 17.08 11.21
N ALA A 159 -13.21 17.84 12.32
CA ALA A 159 -14.40 18.39 12.98
C ALA A 159 -15.23 19.28 12.03
N ALA A 160 -14.58 20.14 11.24
CA ALA A 160 -15.27 20.94 10.22
C ALA A 160 -15.96 20.07 9.13
N GLN A 161 -15.46 18.86 8.90
CA GLN A 161 -16.01 17.85 7.98
C GLN A 161 -16.99 16.87 8.66
N GLN A 162 -17.47 17.22 9.86
CA GLN A 162 -18.44 16.44 10.64
C GLN A 162 -17.92 15.08 11.15
N TRP A 163 -16.61 14.91 11.24
CA TRP A 163 -16.02 13.79 11.96
C TRP A 163 -15.96 14.09 13.46
N GLN A 164 -16.30 13.09 14.27
CA GLN A 164 -16.24 13.16 15.72
C GLN A 164 -15.03 12.38 16.21
N LYS A 165 -14.15 13.03 16.99
CA LYS A 165 -13.05 12.36 17.68
C LYS A 165 -13.61 11.53 18.83
N VAL A 166 -13.24 10.25 18.88
CA VAL A 166 -13.68 9.29 19.91
C VAL A 166 -12.51 8.72 20.72
N SER A 167 -11.27 9.01 20.32
CA SER A 167 -10.11 8.74 21.18
C SER A 167 -10.12 9.68 22.39
N HIS A 168 -9.83 9.14 23.57
CA HIS A 168 -9.89 9.87 24.84
C HIS A 168 -8.53 10.50 25.20
N ASP A 169 -7.43 9.92 24.72
CA ASP A 169 -6.10 10.44 24.96
C ASP A 169 -5.80 11.62 24.04
N ALA A 170 -5.65 12.80 24.62
CA ALA A 170 -5.23 13.98 23.87
C ALA A 170 -3.73 13.91 23.56
N CYS A 171 -3.37 14.11 22.29
CA CYS A 171 -2.00 14.35 21.87
C CYS A 171 -1.46 15.61 22.56
N ARG A 172 -0.29 15.53 23.20
CA ARG A 172 0.31 16.63 23.96
C ARG A 172 1.52 17.23 23.23
N PRO A 173 1.84 18.51 23.45
CA PRO A 173 3.09 19.09 22.97
C PRO A 173 4.29 18.26 23.42
N GLY A 174 5.25 18.03 22.51
CA GLY A 174 6.44 17.22 22.77
C GLY A 174 6.26 15.71 22.67
N ALA A 175 5.04 15.20 22.42
CA ALA A 175 4.81 13.77 22.20
C ALA A 175 5.55 13.27 20.94
N SER A 176 6.25 12.15 21.05
CA SER A 176 6.89 11.45 19.93
C SER A 176 5.92 10.59 19.12
N GLN A 177 4.75 10.30 19.67
CA GLN A 177 3.69 9.55 19.02
C GLN A 177 2.32 10.04 19.48
N CYS A 178 1.36 10.05 18.57
CA CYS A 178 -0.04 10.36 18.84
C CYS A 178 -0.94 9.46 18.01
N THR A 179 -2.03 8.98 18.60
CA THR A 179 -3.05 8.21 17.90
C THR A 179 -4.40 8.84 18.12
N ASP A 180 -5.10 9.14 17.04
CA ASP A 180 -6.46 9.67 17.10
C ASP A 180 -7.42 8.74 16.36
N ARG A 181 -8.63 8.61 16.89
CA ARG A 181 -9.74 7.89 16.24
C ARG A 181 -10.90 8.82 16.01
N TYR A 182 -11.45 8.77 14.79
CA TYR A 182 -12.60 9.56 14.37
C TYR A 182 -13.71 8.68 13.80
N VAL A 183 -14.95 9.10 13.97
CA VAL A 183 -16.14 8.45 13.41
C VAL A 183 -17.01 9.45 12.67
N ARG A 184 -17.69 9.01 11.61
CA ARG A 184 -18.72 9.78 10.89
C ARG A 184 -19.75 8.85 10.26
N GLY A 185 -20.94 8.78 10.84
CA GLY A 185 -21.92 7.77 10.45
C GLY A 185 -21.38 6.35 10.69
N THR A 186 -21.31 5.53 9.64
CA THR A 186 -20.71 4.18 9.68
C THR A 186 -19.20 4.18 9.44
N GLN A 187 -18.62 5.33 9.08
CA GLN A 187 -17.21 5.43 8.72
C GLN A 187 -16.34 5.55 9.97
N ASN A 188 -15.19 4.88 9.95
CA ASN A 188 -14.18 4.95 11.02
C ASN A 188 -12.83 5.36 10.42
N MET A 189 -12.09 6.20 11.12
CA MET A 189 -10.75 6.61 10.73
C MET A 189 -9.81 6.54 11.92
N ASP A 190 -8.73 5.77 11.79
CA ASP A 190 -7.63 5.72 12.74
C ASP A 190 -6.43 6.46 12.15
N LEU A 191 -5.84 7.39 12.90
CA LEU A 191 -4.62 8.11 12.53
C LEU A 191 -3.52 7.82 13.55
N SER A 192 -2.44 7.22 13.10
CA SER A 192 -1.23 7.00 13.90
C SER A 192 -0.11 7.90 13.41
N MET A 193 0.37 8.79 14.27
CA MET A 193 1.40 9.78 13.98
C MET A 193 2.61 9.48 14.84
N ALA A 194 3.79 9.31 14.23
CA ALA A 194 5.01 9.05 14.97
C ALA A 194 6.18 9.83 14.38
N SER A 195 6.99 10.42 15.25
CA SER A 195 8.29 10.96 14.90
C SER A 195 9.18 9.83 14.36
N GLY A 196 9.66 9.99 13.15
CA GLY A 196 10.60 9.09 12.50
C GLY A 196 12.01 9.64 12.47
N GLU A 197 12.88 8.92 11.76
CA GLU A 197 14.24 9.34 11.47
C GLU A 197 14.27 10.70 10.73
N ASN A 198 15.37 11.44 10.88
CA ASN A 198 15.59 12.74 10.25
C ASN A 198 14.54 13.82 10.59
N ALA A 199 13.95 13.73 11.79
CA ALA A 199 12.94 14.67 12.26
C ALA A 199 11.70 14.79 11.34
N GLN A 200 11.39 13.75 10.58
CA GLN A 200 10.14 13.65 9.81
C GLN A 200 9.10 12.88 10.58
N THR A 201 7.86 13.35 10.59
CA THR A 201 6.73 12.58 11.12
C THR A 201 6.14 11.72 10.02
N ARG A 202 5.90 10.46 10.36
CA ARG A 202 5.12 9.52 9.54
C ARG A 202 3.71 9.45 10.11
N ILE A 203 2.73 9.53 9.23
CA ILE A 203 1.31 9.49 9.58
C ILE A 203 0.70 8.35 8.77
N VAL A 204 0.20 7.35 9.48
CA VAL A 204 -0.56 6.25 8.90
C VAL A 204 -2.03 6.54 9.14
N VAL A 205 -2.81 6.56 8.07
CA VAL A 205 -4.27 6.71 8.14
C VAL A 205 -4.89 5.41 7.67
N ILE A 206 -5.83 4.88 8.44
CA ILE A 206 -6.69 3.77 8.04
C ILE A 206 -8.12 4.27 8.07
N LEU A 207 -8.79 4.23 6.92
CA LEU A 207 -10.16 4.68 6.73
C LEU A 207 -11.03 3.49 6.30
N LEU A 208 -12.04 3.20 7.12
CA LEU A 208 -13.09 2.22 6.85
C LEU A 208 -14.34 2.99 6.38
N ASN A 209 -14.77 2.77 5.14
CA ASN A 209 -15.85 3.54 4.50
C ASN A 209 -17.22 2.87 4.52
#